data_AF-A0A4C1ZN54-F1
#
_entry.id   AF-A0A4C1ZN54-F1
#
_cell.length_a   1.000
_cell.length_b   1.000
_cell.length_c   1.000
_cell.angle_alpha   90.00
_cell.angle_beta   90.00
_cell.angle_gamma   90.00
#
_symmetry.space_group_name_H-M   'P 1'
#
loop_
_entity.id
_entity.type
_entity.pdbx_description
1 polymer ?
#
loop_
_entity_poly.entity_id
_entity_poly.type
_entity_poly.pdbx_seq_one_letter_code
_entity_poly.pdbx_strand_id
1 'polypeptide(L)'
;MMDKSPSHNESNSKRTREKLRILAFHGYRQNGHIFKAKIGSFRKAVSKYAQLVFLSAPHRVVSEECGSGEEDSRAWWFNAEDNSFSGKCLGGPAIGFEDTLNLIEKTVNENGPFDGFMGFSQGACLVGLLAAMQQKSYLSYSFKFAILASGFCSGSLVHKGFYDEEINLPSLHVYGESDSIIPKG
;
A
#
# COMPACT_ATOMS: atom_id res chain seq x y z
N MET A 1 4.69 -44.60 53.00
CA MET A 1 3.93 -43.61 52.22
C MET A 1 4.90 -42.47 51.93
N MET A 2 5.49 -42.43 50.73
CA MET A 2 6.36 -41.34 50.32
C MET A 2 5.52 -40.25 49.67
N ASP A 3 5.60 -39.05 50.23
CA ASP A 3 5.01 -37.83 49.71
C ASP A 3 5.78 -37.38 48.47
N LYS A 4 5.08 -37.20 47.33
CA LYS A 4 5.65 -36.69 46.08
C LYS A 4 5.16 -35.26 45.90
N SER A 5 6.05 -34.30 46.13
CA SER A 5 5.85 -32.90 45.74
C SER A 5 5.66 -32.81 44.21
N PRO A 6 4.67 -32.06 43.70
CA PRO A 6 4.53 -31.85 42.27
C PRO A 6 5.55 -30.81 41.79
N SER A 7 6.44 -31.22 40.90
CA SER A 7 7.30 -30.32 40.14
C SER A 7 6.45 -29.54 39.13
N HIS A 8 6.21 -28.26 39.41
CA HIS A 8 5.67 -27.33 38.42
C HIS A 8 6.73 -27.10 37.33
N ASN A 9 6.52 -27.74 36.19
CA ASN A 9 7.29 -27.47 34.98
C ASN A 9 6.61 -26.30 34.26
N GLU A 10 6.97 -25.07 34.62
CA GLU A 10 6.60 -23.87 33.86
C GLU A 10 7.34 -23.89 32.52
N SER A 11 6.67 -24.40 31.48
CA SER A 11 7.11 -24.23 30.11
C SER A 11 6.96 -22.76 29.72
N ASN A 12 8.02 -21.98 29.93
CA ASN A 12 8.13 -20.61 29.44
C ASN A 12 8.30 -20.62 27.91
N SER A 13 7.22 -20.95 27.20
CA SER A 13 7.12 -20.75 25.76
C SER A 13 7.11 -19.24 25.52
N LYS A 14 8.27 -18.68 25.17
CA LYS A 14 8.37 -17.36 24.56
C LYS A 14 7.42 -17.35 23.35
N ARG A 15 6.21 -16.82 23.52
CA ARG A 15 5.31 -16.52 22.39
C ARG A 15 6.04 -15.52 21.50
N THR A 16 6.65 -16.00 20.44
CA THR A 16 7.12 -15.16 19.35
C THR A 16 5.87 -14.49 18.79
N ARG A 17 5.71 -13.18 18.99
CA ARG A 17 4.62 -12.44 18.35
C ARG A 17 4.69 -12.69 16.85
N GLU A 18 3.58 -13.13 16.26
CA GLU A 18 3.51 -13.30 14.82
C GLU A 18 3.81 -11.98 14.12
N LYS A 19 4.53 -12.06 12.99
CA LYS A 19 4.89 -10.86 12.23
C LYS A 19 3.63 -10.28 11.59
N LEU A 20 3.47 -8.96 11.70
CA LEU A 20 2.42 -8.24 11.00
C LEU A 20 2.55 -8.45 9.49
N ARG A 21 1.43 -8.67 8.80
CA ARG A 21 1.44 -8.82 7.34
C ARG A 21 1.02 -7.51 6.70
N ILE A 22 1.89 -6.94 5.87
CA ILE A 22 1.66 -5.64 5.25
C ILE A 22 1.65 -5.77 3.73
N LEU A 23 0.56 -5.35 3.09
CA LEU A 23 0.47 -5.27 1.62
C LEU A 23 1.05 -3.93 1.14
N ALA A 24 1.98 -3.99 0.19
CA ALA A 24 2.81 -2.87 -0.22
C ALA A 24 2.56 -2.45 -1.69
N PHE A 25 2.27 -1.17 -1.88
CA PHE A 25 1.85 -0.54 -3.13
C PHE A 25 2.93 0.42 -3.66
N HIS A 26 3.45 0.17 -4.86
CA HIS A 26 4.53 0.95 -5.47
C HIS A 26 4.05 2.31 -6.03
N GLY A 27 5.00 3.19 -6.42
CA GLY A 27 4.70 4.46 -7.08
C GLY A 27 4.50 4.32 -8.61
N TYR A 28 4.04 5.38 -9.27
CA TYR A 28 3.88 5.40 -10.73
C TYR A 28 5.20 5.08 -11.46
N ARG A 29 5.12 4.35 -12.59
CA ARG A 29 6.27 3.84 -13.37
C ARG A 29 7.21 2.95 -12.55
N GLN A 30 6.65 2.12 -11.67
CA GLN A 30 7.37 1.08 -10.94
C GLN A 30 6.57 -0.22 -11.02
N ASN A 31 7.08 -1.28 -10.40
CA ASN A 31 6.34 -2.51 -10.13
C ASN A 31 6.72 -3.04 -8.74
N GLY A 32 6.08 -4.12 -8.29
CA GLY A 32 6.34 -4.72 -6.98
C GLY A 32 7.78 -5.18 -6.79
N HIS A 33 8.44 -5.68 -7.84
CA HIS A 33 9.85 -6.11 -7.80
C HIS A 33 10.79 -4.92 -7.59
N ILE A 34 10.65 -3.86 -8.39
CA ILE A 34 11.43 -2.63 -8.29
C ILE A 34 11.22 -1.98 -6.91
N PHE A 35 9.98 -1.93 -6.43
CA PHE A 35 9.69 -1.34 -5.13
C PHE A 35 10.34 -2.13 -4.00
N LYS A 36 10.22 -3.48 -4.02
CA LYS A 36 10.88 -4.39 -3.08
C LYS A 36 12.40 -4.21 -3.02
N ALA A 37 13.04 -3.91 -4.15
CA ALA A 37 14.46 -3.62 -4.23
C ALA A 37 14.80 -2.25 -3.64
N LYS A 38 14.07 -1.19 -4.03
CA LYS A 38 14.29 0.19 -3.58
C LYS A 38 14.19 0.35 -2.06
N ILE A 39 13.29 -0.38 -1.40
CA ILE A 39 13.11 -0.30 0.06
C ILE A 39 13.86 -1.41 0.83
N GLY A 40 14.96 -1.94 0.28
CA GLY A 40 15.73 -3.05 0.88
C GLY A 40 16.18 -2.80 2.32
N SER A 41 16.72 -1.61 2.63
CA SER A 41 17.14 -1.24 3.99
C SER A 41 15.97 -1.19 4.97
N PHE A 42 14.84 -0.61 4.55
CA PHE A 42 13.60 -0.59 5.34
C PHE A 42 13.08 -2.00 5.60
N ARG A 43 13.03 -2.85 4.57
CA ARG A 43 12.67 -4.28 4.71
C ARG A 43 13.52 -4.99 5.75
N LYS A 44 14.83 -4.76 5.75
CA LYS A 44 15.75 -5.36 6.74
C LYS A 44 15.42 -4.86 8.15
N ALA A 45 15.18 -3.57 8.32
CA ALA A 45 14.85 -2.94 9.60
C ALA A 45 13.54 -3.51 10.19
N VAL A 46 12.49 -3.69 9.37
CA VAL A 46 11.18 -4.16 9.85
C VAL A 46 11.03 -5.70 9.87
N SER A 47 12.00 -6.46 9.33
CA SER A 47 11.90 -7.91 9.14
C SER A 47 11.62 -8.74 10.39
N LYS A 48 11.95 -8.22 11.58
CA LYS A 48 11.63 -8.86 12.88
C LYS A 48 10.16 -8.67 13.28
N TYR A 49 9.50 -7.64 12.78
CA TYR A 49 8.16 -7.21 13.18
C TYR A 49 7.11 -7.45 12.11
N ALA A 50 7.48 -7.36 10.83
CA ALA A 50 6.55 -7.40 9.72
C ALA A 50 7.06 -8.21 8.52
N GLN A 51 6.14 -8.83 7.80
CA GLN A 51 6.30 -9.40 6.47
C GLN A 51 5.65 -8.47 5.44
N LEU A 52 6.44 -7.95 4.51
CA LEU A 52 5.95 -7.12 3.41
C LEU A 52 5.64 -7.99 2.18
N VAL A 53 4.44 -7.84 1.63
CA VAL A 53 3.99 -8.48 0.39
C VAL A 53 3.84 -7.39 -0.66
N PHE A 54 4.54 -7.52 -1.79
CA PHE A 54 4.61 -6.47 -2.81
C PHE A 54 3.70 -6.81 -3.96
N LEU A 55 2.74 -5.93 -4.24
CA LEU A 55 1.82 -6.07 -5.36
C LEU A 55 2.31 -5.21 -6.55
N SER A 56 2.14 -5.72 -7.77
CA SER A 56 2.36 -4.95 -8.99
C SER A 56 1.01 -4.50 -9.54
N ALA A 57 0.90 -3.22 -9.86
CA ALA A 57 -0.32 -2.65 -10.41
C ALA A 57 -0.66 -3.26 -11.79
N PRO A 58 -1.95 -3.31 -12.18
CA PRO A 58 -2.36 -4.04 -13.37
C PRO A 58 -1.99 -3.31 -14.67
N HIS A 59 -1.94 -1.98 -14.66
CA HIS A 59 -1.81 -1.18 -15.87
C HIS A 59 -0.36 -0.98 -16.29
N ARG A 60 -0.01 -1.37 -17.53
CA ARG A 60 1.30 -1.07 -18.13
C ARG A 60 1.38 0.38 -18.55
N VAL A 61 2.51 1.01 -18.26
CA VAL A 61 2.86 2.35 -18.74
C VAL A 61 3.72 2.19 -19.98
N VAL A 62 3.18 2.52 -21.15
CA VAL A 62 3.91 2.52 -22.41
C VAL A 62 4.53 3.91 -22.60
N SER A 63 5.83 3.97 -22.91
CA SER A 63 6.52 5.23 -23.24
C SER A 63 7.09 5.08 -24.64
N GLU A 64 6.71 5.96 -25.56
CA GLU A 64 7.15 5.90 -26.97
C GLU A 64 8.66 6.07 -27.14
N GLU A 65 9.35 6.64 -26.15
CA GLU A 65 10.79 6.92 -26.17
C GLU A 65 11.69 5.74 -25.74
N CYS A 66 11.13 4.62 -25.30
CA CYS A 66 11.91 3.51 -24.76
C CYS A 66 12.15 2.41 -25.80
N GLY A 67 13.22 2.55 -26.59
CA GLY A 67 13.72 1.49 -27.45
C GLY A 67 14.11 0.23 -26.66
N SER A 68 13.49 -0.91 -26.99
CA SER A 68 13.94 -2.30 -26.79
C SER A 68 14.49 -2.74 -25.42
N GLY A 69 14.22 -2.00 -24.34
CA GLY A 69 14.57 -2.35 -22.96
C GLY A 69 13.35 -2.22 -22.06
N GLU A 70 12.44 -3.20 -22.13
CA GLU A 70 11.13 -3.20 -21.46
C GLU A 70 11.26 -3.29 -19.93
N GLU A 71 11.52 -2.17 -19.24
CA GLU A 71 11.31 -2.12 -17.80
C GLU A 71 9.79 -2.12 -17.54
N ASP A 72 9.27 -3.18 -16.91
CA ASP A 72 7.83 -3.41 -16.67
C ASP A 72 7.24 -2.34 -15.73
N SER A 73 7.00 -1.16 -16.28
CA SER A 73 6.50 0.03 -15.60
C SER A 73 4.99 -0.04 -15.46
N ARG A 74 4.49 0.13 -14.24
CA ARG A 74 3.06 0.01 -13.93
C ARG A 74 2.48 1.24 -13.24
N ALA A 75 1.15 1.35 -13.31
CA ALA A 75 0.35 2.38 -12.65
C ALA A 75 -0.90 1.77 -12.00
N TRP A 76 -1.35 2.36 -10.89
CA TRP A 76 -2.59 1.95 -10.22
C TRP A 76 -3.84 2.49 -10.92
N TRP A 77 -3.74 3.67 -11.52
CA TRP A 77 -4.74 4.22 -12.45
C TRP A 77 -4.06 5.33 -13.27
N PHE A 78 -4.73 5.77 -14.32
CA PHE A 78 -4.35 6.95 -15.08
C PHE A 78 -5.33 8.10 -14.83
N ASN A 79 -4.84 9.33 -14.87
CA ASN A 79 -5.67 10.52 -14.67
C ASN A 79 -5.54 11.55 -15.80
N ALA A 80 -5.13 11.08 -16.98
CA ALA A 80 -5.08 11.81 -18.23
C ALA A 80 -5.50 10.89 -19.40
N GLU A 81 -5.95 11.48 -20.51
CA GLU A 81 -6.47 10.75 -21.68
C GLU A 81 -5.40 9.94 -22.42
N ASP A 82 -4.14 10.36 -22.31
CA ASP A 82 -2.97 9.67 -22.89
C ASP A 82 -2.49 8.47 -22.07
N ASN A 83 -3.30 7.99 -21.12
CA ASN A 83 -2.93 6.94 -20.16
C ASN A 83 -1.66 7.28 -19.38
N SER A 84 -1.47 8.55 -19.03
CA SER A 84 -0.45 8.99 -18.09
C SER A 84 -1.02 9.26 -16.69
N PHE A 85 -0.13 9.39 -15.71
CA PHE A 85 -0.48 9.77 -14.36
C PHE A 85 0.38 10.93 -13.87
N SER A 86 -0.26 11.92 -13.28
CA SER A 86 0.40 13.01 -12.54
C SER A 86 -0.30 13.23 -11.21
N GLY A 87 0.47 13.25 -10.11
CA GLY A 87 -0.05 13.60 -8.78
C GLY A 87 -0.56 15.04 -8.67
N LYS A 88 -0.30 15.88 -9.67
CA LYS A 88 -0.75 17.28 -9.74
C LYS A 88 -1.98 17.48 -10.63
N CYS A 89 -2.44 16.44 -11.33
CA CYS A 89 -3.63 16.56 -12.17
C CYS A 89 -4.88 16.68 -11.30
N LEU A 90 -5.62 17.77 -11.48
CA LEU A 90 -6.87 18.06 -10.79
C LEU A 90 -8.05 17.91 -11.75
N GLY A 91 -9.08 17.20 -11.35
CA GLY A 91 -10.29 17.02 -12.14
C GLY A 91 -10.18 15.97 -13.25
N GLY A 92 -9.08 15.23 -13.34
CA GLY A 92 -8.92 14.15 -14.33
C GLY A 92 -9.79 12.91 -14.04
N PRO A 93 -9.89 11.98 -15.00
CA PRO A 93 -10.52 10.68 -14.78
C PRO A 93 -9.70 9.81 -13.80
N ALA A 94 -10.20 8.62 -13.49
CA ALA A 94 -9.45 7.57 -12.80
C ALA A 94 -9.49 6.27 -13.63
N ILE A 95 -8.89 6.32 -14.81
CA ILE A 95 -8.96 5.25 -15.82
C ILE A 95 -8.28 3.99 -15.26
N GLY A 96 -9.02 2.88 -15.25
CA GLY A 96 -8.54 1.58 -14.77
C GLY A 96 -8.54 1.41 -13.24
N PHE A 97 -9.08 2.35 -12.47
CA PHE A 97 -9.10 2.25 -11.01
C PHE A 97 -9.87 1.01 -10.51
N GLU A 98 -10.96 0.64 -11.18
CA GLU A 98 -11.75 -0.57 -10.87
C GLU A 98 -10.93 -1.86 -11.00
N ASP A 99 -10.10 -2.00 -12.04
CA ASP A 99 -9.20 -3.15 -12.20
C ASP A 99 -8.19 -3.25 -11.05
N THR A 100 -7.73 -2.10 -10.54
CA THR A 100 -6.88 -2.04 -9.36
C THR A 100 -7.63 -2.52 -8.12
N LEU A 101 -8.87 -2.08 -7.90
CA LEU A 101 -9.67 -2.54 -6.77
C LEU A 101 -9.91 -4.06 -6.82
N ASN A 102 -10.27 -4.59 -8.00
CA ASN A 102 -10.47 -6.01 -8.24
C ASN A 102 -9.20 -6.84 -7.95
N LEU A 103 -8.04 -6.36 -8.41
CA LEU A 103 -6.76 -6.99 -8.14
C LEU A 103 -6.46 -7.05 -6.64
N ILE A 104 -6.75 -5.98 -5.90
CA ILE A 104 -6.49 -5.89 -4.47
C ILE A 104 -7.43 -6.80 -3.70
N GLU A 105 -8.73 -6.76 -4.00
CA GLU A 105 -9.72 -7.63 -3.38
C GLU A 105 -9.35 -9.11 -3.57
N LYS A 106 -9.02 -9.50 -4.81
CA LYS A 106 -8.52 -10.85 -5.11
C LYS A 106 -7.28 -11.18 -4.28
N THR A 107 -6.30 -10.28 -4.22
CA THR A 107 -5.06 -10.49 -3.47
C THR A 107 -5.32 -10.67 -1.97
N VAL A 108 -6.21 -9.86 -1.39
CA VAL A 108 -6.59 -9.94 0.03
C VAL A 108 -7.34 -11.23 0.33
N ASN A 109 -8.24 -11.66 -0.55
CA ASN A 109 -8.99 -12.91 -0.39
C ASN A 109 -8.09 -14.14 -0.50
N GLU A 110 -7.16 -14.15 -1.45
CA GLU A 110 -6.28 -15.31 -1.69
C GLU A 110 -5.10 -15.38 -0.71
N ASN A 111 -4.55 -14.23 -0.32
CA ASN A 111 -3.28 -14.16 0.42
C ASN A 111 -3.41 -13.50 1.78
N GLY A 112 -4.60 -13.05 2.19
CA GLY A 112 -4.83 -12.41 3.50
C GLY A 112 -4.78 -13.39 4.68
N PRO A 113 -5.12 -12.92 5.89
CA PRO A 113 -5.41 -11.52 6.22
C PRO A 113 -4.14 -10.65 6.17
N PHE A 114 -4.34 -9.36 5.93
CA PHE A 114 -3.29 -8.32 6.03
C PHE A 114 -3.64 -7.40 7.20
N ASP A 115 -2.66 -7.10 8.05
CA ASP A 115 -2.85 -6.23 9.20
C ASP A 115 -2.83 -4.75 8.83
N GLY A 116 -2.07 -4.38 7.81
CA GLY A 116 -1.93 -2.98 7.40
C GLY A 116 -1.48 -2.87 5.96
N PHE A 117 -1.69 -1.70 5.38
CA PHE A 117 -1.30 -1.39 4.01
C PHE A 117 -0.19 -0.34 4.01
N MET A 118 0.72 -0.39 3.03
CA MET A 118 1.75 0.62 2.86
C MET A 118 1.88 1.06 1.41
N GLY A 119 2.09 2.34 1.18
CA GLY A 119 2.21 2.88 -0.17
C GLY A 119 3.36 3.86 -0.32
N PHE A 120 3.86 3.98 -1.55
CA PHE A 120 4.79 5.04 -1.96
C PHE A 120 4.20 5.86 -3.10
N SER A 121 4.25 7.20 -3.01
CA SER A 121 3.78 8.13 -4.04
C SER A 121 2.35 7.81 -4.51
N GLN A 122 2.13 7.41 -5.77
CA GLN A 122 0.82 6.95 -6.24
C GLN A 122 0.24 5.81 -5.39
N GLY A 123 1.06 4.87 -4.94
CA GLY A 123 0.63 3.79 -4.04
C GLY A 123 0.23 4.31 -2.65
N ALA A 124 0.83 5.39 -2.15
CA ALA A 124 0.38 6.02 -0.90
C ALA A 124 -0.96 6.73 -1.09
N CYS A 125 -1.14 7.43 -2.21
CA CYS A 125 -2.42 8.00 -2.61
C CYS A 125 -3.52 6.92 -2.66
N LEU A 126 -3.22 5.76 -3.26
CA LEU A 126 -4.10 4.59 -3.29
C LEU A 126 -4.48 4.10 -1.88
N VAL A 127 -3.51 3.92 -0.98
CA VAL A 127 -3.80 3.43 0.38
C VAL A 127 -4.68 4.41 1.15
N GLY A 128 -4.49 5.72 0.94
CA GLY A 128 -5.39 6.74 1.49
C GLY A 128 -6.83 6.61 0.97
N LEU A 129 -7.01 6.37 -0.35
CA LEU A 129 -8.33 6.10 -0.93
C LEU A 129 -8.96 4.83 -0.35
N LEU A 130 -8.20 3.74 -0.24
CA LEU A 130 -8.69 2.50 0.34
C LEU A 130 -9.11 2.68 1.81
N ALA A 131 -8.40 3.50 2.58
CA ALA A 131 -8.76 3.80 3.96
C ALA A 131 -10.09 4.57 4.04
N ALA A 132 -10.29 5.56 3.18
CA ALA A 132 -11.56 6.28 3.08
C ALA A 132 -12.72 5.38 2.63
N MET A 133 -12.48 4.55 1.60
CA MET A 133 -13.45 3.57 1.11
C MET A 133 -13.84 2.57 2.19
N GLN A 134 -12.87 2.10 2.99
CA GLN A 134 -13.12 1.23 4.15
C GLN A 134 -14.04 1.91 5.17
N GLN A 135 -13.77 3.17 5.53
CA GLN A 135 -14.59 3.91 6.51
C GLN A 135 -16.05 4.02 6.04
N LYS A 136 -16.26 4.23 4.74
CA LYS A 136 -17.59 4.30 4.13
C LYS A 136 -18.17 2.93 3.74
N SER A 137 -17.56 1.82 4.18
CA SER A 137 -18.02 0.44 3.94
C SER A 137 -18.12 0.03 2.46
N TYR A 138 -17.27 0.60 1.59
CA TYR A 138 -17.17 0.21 0.17
C TYR A 138 -16.27 -1.00 -0.10
N LEU A 139 -15.52 -1.47 0.91
CA LEU A 139 -14.61 -2.62 0.77
C LEU A 139 -15.16 -3.84 1.50
N SER A 140 -14.98 -5.01 0.91
CA SER A 140 -15.31 -6.33 1.50
C SER A 140 -14.28 -6.81 2.53
N TYR A 141 -13.16 -6.09 2.66
CA TYR A 141 -12.05 -6.37 3.55
C TYR A 141 -11.71 -5.15 4.39
N SER A 142 -10.93 -5.37 5.45
CA SER A 142 -10.41 -4.29 6.28
C SER A 142 -8.94 -4.48 6.65
N PHE A 143 -8.29 -3.36 6.96
CA PHE A 143 -6.93 -3.28 7.48
C PHE A 143 -6.87 -2.28 8.64
N LYS A 144 -5.89 -2.47 9.53
CA LYS A 144 -5.85 -1.83 10.85
C LYS A 144 -4.98 -0.57 10.89
N PHE A 145 -4.05 -0.43 9.96
CA PHE A 145 -3.17 0.74 9.88
C PHE A 145 -2.61 0.98 8.47
N ALA A 146 -2.16 2.20 8.21
CA ALA A 146 -1.52 2.60 6.96
C ALA A 146 -0.10 3.15 7.17
N ILE A 147 0.80 2.92 6.21
CA ILE A 147 2.10 3.60 6.11
C ILE A 147 2.17 4.30 4.76
N LEU A 148 2.26 5.63 4.77
CA LEU A 148 2.11 6.49 3.60
C LEU A 148 3.40 7.27 3.36
N ALA A 149 4.20 6.85 2.37
CA ALA A 149 5.44 7.52 2.00
C ALA A 149 5.25 8.40 0.76
N SER A 150 5.56 9.70 0.86
CA SER A 150 5.35 10.71 -0.20
C SER A 150 3.93 10.67 -0.79
N GLY A 151 2.92 10.45 0.05
CA GLY A 151 1.53 10.39 -0.38
C GLY A 151 0.91 11.76 -0.61
N PHE A 152 -0.19 11.79 -1.36
CA PHE A 152 -0.98 12.97 -1.70
C PHE A 152 -2.45 12.56 -1.89
N CYS A 153 -3.36 13.52 -1.79
CA CYS A 153 -4.78 13.27 -2.09
C CYS A 153 -5.00 13.19 -3.60
N SER A 154 -5.84 12.24 -4.04
CA SER A 154 -6.14 12.08 -5.46
C SER A 154 -6.92 13.26 -6.01
N GLY A 155 -6.47 13.83 -7.12
CA GLY A 155 -7.16 14.93 -7.80
C GLY A 155 -8.29 14.48 -8.73
N SER A 156 -8.46 13.17 -8.99
CA SER A 156 -9.47 12.66 -9.91
C SER A 156 -10.89 12.94 -9.41
N LEU A 157 -11.81 13.31 -10.32
CA LEU A 157 -13.18 13.75 -9.95
C LEU A 157 -13.93 12.69 -9.14
N VAL A 158 -13.85 11.44 -9.57
CA VAL A 158 -14.55 10.30 -8.95
C VAL A 158 -14.07 9.98 -7.53
N HIS A 159 -12.90 10.50 -7.13
CA HIS A 159 -12.35 10.26 -5.80
C HIS A 159 -12.67 11.35 -4.78
N LYS A 160 -13.18 12.51 -5.22
CA LYS A 160 -13.40 13.67 -4.34
C LYS A 160 -14.33 13.36 -3.16
N GLY A 161 -15.37 12.54 -3.39
CA GLY A 161 -16.32 12.14 -2.36
C GLY A 161 -15.76 11.22 -1.27
N PHE A 162 -14.51 10.74 -1.39
CA PHE A 162 -13.85 9.95 -0.35
C PHE A 162 -13.06 10.81 0.64
N TYR A 163 -12.85 12.10 0.37
CA TYR A 163 -12.10 13.02 1.23
C TYR A 163 -13.00 14.05 1.94
N ASP A 164 -14.30 13.83 1.97
CA ASP A 164 -15.30 14.70 2.60
C ASP A 164 -15.36 14.55 4.13
N GLU A 165 -14.77 13.48 4.67
CA GLU A 165 -14.71 13.16 6.09
C GLU A 165 -13.26 12.90 6.53
N GLU A 166 -12.98 13.12 7.81
CA GLU A 166 -11.72 12.72 8.41
C GLU A 166 -11.61 11.18 8.44
N ILE A 167 -10.50 10.65 7.92
CA ILE A 167 -10.25 9.20 7.85
C ILE A 167 -9.72 8.72 9.20
N ASN A 168 -10.53 7.95 9.92
CA ASN A 168 -10.17 7.37 11.21
C ASN A 168 -9.46 6.02 11.05
N LEU A 169 -8.21 6.07 10.59
CA LEU A 169 -7.31 4.93 10.51
C LEU A 169 -5.93 5.30 11.05
N PRO A 170 -5.36 4.54 12.01
CA PRO A 170 -3.99 4.75 12.46
C PRO A 170 -3.01 4.76 11.28
N SER A 171 -2.30 5.88 11.09
CA SER A 171 -1.45 6.07 9.92
C SER A 171 -0.11 6.71 10.26
N LEU A 172 0.93 6.28 9.57
CA LEU A 172 2.25 6.91 9.59
C LEU A 172 2.49 7.61 8.26
N HIS A 173 2.68 8.92 8.29
CA HIS A 173 3.02 9.72 7.12
C HIS A 173 4.53 10.02 7.10
N VAL A 174 5.18 9.69 5.99
CA VAL A 174 6.62 9.94 5.76
C VAL A 174 6.77 10.81 4.53
N TYR A 175 7.42 11.97 4.65
CA TYR A 175 7.67 12.86 3.53
C TYR A 175 9.12 13.36 3.57
N GLY A 176 9.69 13.63 2.39
CA GLY A 176 11.00 14.26 2.28
C GLY A 176 10.87 15.77 2.33
N GLU A 177 11.71 16.45 3.11
CA GLU A 177 11.69 17.92 3.20
C GLU A 177 12.00 18.61 1.86
N SER A 178 12.75 17.93 1.00
CA SER A 178 13.15 18.34 -0.34
C SER A 178 12.23 17.82 -1.45
N ASP A 179 11.09 17.21 -1.12
CA ASP A 179 10.13 16.75 -2.13
C ASP A 179 9.44 17.96 -2.79
N SER A 180 9.75 18.21 -4.06
CA SER A 180 9.15 19.27 -4.89
C SER A 180 8.02 18.75 -5.78
N ILE A 181 7.76 17.44 -5.74
CA ILE A 181 6.75 16.79 -6.57
C ILE A 181 5.41 16.83 -5.83
N ILE A 182 5.42 16.66 -4.51
CA ILE A 182 4.21 16.63 -3.68
C ILE A 182 4.11 17.89 -2.81
N PRO A 183 3.00 18.64 -2.84
CA PRO A 183 2.77 19.75 -1.92
C PRO A 183 2.89 19.31 -0.46
N LYS A 184 3.52 20.12 0.38
CA LYS A 184 3.51 19.92 1.83
C LYS A 184 2.06 20.10 2.31
N GLY A 185 1.58 19.11 3.05
CA GLY A 185 0.17 18.95 3.44
C GLY A 185 -0.44 20.17 4.11
#